data_AF-A0A369QB50-F1
#
_entry.id   AF-A0A369QB50-F1
#
_cell.length_a   1.000
_cell.length_b   1.000
_cell.length_c   1.000
_cell.angle_alpha   90.00
_cell.angle_beta   90.00
_cell.angle_gamma   90.00
#
_symmetry.space_group_name_H-M   'P 1'
#
loop_
_entity.id
_entity.type
_entity.pdbx_description
1 polymer ?
#
loop_
_entity_poly.entity_id
_entity_poly.type
_entity_poly.pdbx_seq_one_letter_code
_entity_poly.pdbx_strand_id
1 'polypeptide(L)' 'MLDVRAAFPTSSLADLYDPLTMPPTLVKAHQELDKAVDLCYRPQAFASEAKRMEFLFELYEKYTAGLFVKEKKGKS' A
#
# COMPACT_ATOMS: atom_id res chain seq x y z
N MET A 1 10.94 -5.51 9.40
CA MET A 1 9.53 -5.94 9.56
C MET A 1 9.41 -7.36 10.14
N LEU A 2 9.95 -8.38 9.45
CA LEU A 2 9.88 -9.77 9.92
C LEU A 2 10.61 -9.96 11.26
N ASP A 3 11.82 -9.42 11.40
CA ASP A 3 12.58 -9.51 12.66
C ASP A 3 11.86 -8.85 13.83
N VAL A 4 11.15 -7.74 13.57
CA VAL A 4 10.37 -7.03 14.60
C VAL A 4 9.19 -7.89 15.06
N ARG A 5 8.51 -8.60 14.17
CA ARG A 5 7.46 -9.56 14.55
C ARG A 5 8.05 -10.75 15.33
N ALA A 6 9.21 -11.25 14.92
CA ALA A 6 9.88 -12.38 15.56
C ALA A 6 10.28 -12.10 17.03
N ALA A 7 10.42 -10.83 17.41
CA ALA A 7 10.66 -10.42 18.80
C ALA A 7 9.46 -10.65 19.74
N PHE A 8 8.27 -11.01 19.22
CA PHE A 8 7.04 -11.24 19.99
C PHE A 8 6.52 -12.69 19.80
N PRO A 9 7.24 -13.71 20.30
CA PRO A 9 6.96 -15.11 19.96
C PRO A 9 5.65 -15.66 20.54
N THR A 10 5.07 -15.01 21.55
CA THR A 10 3.81 -15.41 22.19
C THR A 10 2.59 -14.67 21.65
N SER A 11 2.79 -13.64 20.83
CA SER A 11 1.72 -12.84 20.25
C SER A 11 1.28 -13.44 18.91
N SER A 12 -0.03 -13.55 18.70
CA SER A 12 -0.57 -13.86 17.38
C SER A 12 -0.43 -12.65 16.46
N LEU A 13 -0.64 -12.86 15.15
CA LEU A 13 -0.75 -11.73 14.23
C LEU A 13 -1.94 -10.82 14.56
N ALA A 14 -3.03 -11.35 15.12
CA ALA A 14 -4.14 -10.50 15.53
C ALA A 14 -3.71 -9.54 16.65
N ASP A 15 -3.00 -10.05 17.67
CA ASP A 15 -2.49 -9.22 18.77
C ASP A 15 -1.50 -8.16 18.27
N LEU A 16 -0.61 -8.53 17.35
CA LEU A 16 0.38 -7.60 16.80
C LEU A 16 -0.23 -6.52 15.90
N TYR A 17 -1.45 -6.71 15.41
CA TYR A 17 -2.09 -5.81 14.45
C TYR A 17 -3.35 -5.13 14.96
N ASP A 18 -3.73 -5.37 16.22
CA ASP A 18 -4.75 -4.57 16.89
C ASP A 18 -4.23 -3.12 17.03
N PRO A 19 -4.95 -2.11 16.49
CA PRO A 19 -4.54 -0.71 16.54
C PRO A 19 -4.28 -0.17 17.95
N LEU A 20 -4.90 -0.75 18.98
CA LEU A 20 -4.75 -0.32 20.36
C LEU A 20 -3.55 -0.95 21.07
N THR A 21 -3.08 -2.11 20.58
CA THR A 21 -2.03 -2.89 21.26
C THR A 21 -0.80 -3.16 20.39
N MET A 22 -0.79 -2.71 19.13
CA MET A 22 0.35 -2.83 18.23
C MET A 22 1.62 -2.24 18.89
N PRO A 23 2.70 -3.04 19.03
CA PRO A 23 3.92 -2.56 19.66
C PRO A 23 4.52 -1.36 18.93
N PRO A 24 5.03 -0.32 19.64
CA PRO A 24 5.60 0.87 18.99
C PRO A 24 6.75 0.58 18.02
N THR A 25 7.53 -0.47 18.29
CA THR A 25 8.60 -0.93 17.38
C THR A 25 8.04 -1.45 16.06
N LEU A 26 6.89 -2.11 16.09
CA LEU A 26 6.19 -2.61 14.90
C LEU A 26 5.54 -1.47 14.12
N VAL A 27 4.92 -0.49 14.82
CA VAL A 27 4.41 0.75 14.22
C VAL A 27 5.52 1.46 13.46
N LYS A 28 6.69 1.66 14.10
CA LYS A 28 7.84 2.32 13.47
C LYS A 28 8.34 1.56 12.24
N ALA A 29 8.44 0.23 12.32
CA ALA A 29 8.87 -0.59 11.20
C ALA A 29 7.93 -0.51 10.00
N HIS A 30 6.61 -0.40 10.23
CA HIS A 30 5.63 -0.11 9.18
C HIS A 30 5.81 1.28 8.59
N GLN A 31 5.98 2.32 9.41
CA GLN A 31 6.20 3.68 8.92
C GLN A 31 7.45 3.81 8.04
N GLU A 32 8.52 3.09 8.38
CA GLU A 32 9.74 3.04 7.56
C GLU A 32 9.49 2.31 6.23
N LEU A 33 8.76 1.19 6.27
CA LEU A 33 8.36 0.47 5.06
C LEU A 33 7.46 1.33 4.15
N ASP A 34 6.45 1.98 4.71
CA ASP A 34 5.53 2.85 3.98
C ASP A 34 6.28 3.98 3.27
N LYS A 35 7.27 4.60 3.95
CA LYS A 35 8.12 5.63 3.33
C LYS A 35 8.92 5.09 2.15
N ALA A 36 9.50 3.89 2.29
CA ALA A 36 10.25 3.27 1.20
C ALA A 36 9.34 2.93 0.00
N VAL A 37 8.13 2.43 0.26
CA VAL A 37 7.14 2.12 -0.78
C VAL A 37 6.65 3.40 -1.46
N ASP A 38 6.30 4.44 -0.69
CA ASP A 38 5.88 5.72 -1.24
C ASP A 38 6.96 6.30 -2.17
N LEU A 39 8.24 6.20 -1.79
CA LEU A 39 9.37 6.63 -2.62
C LEU A 39 9.50 5.85 -3.95
N CYS A 40 9.11 4.58 -4.00
CA CYS A 40 9.07 3.80 -5.24
C CYS A 40 7.98 4.31 -6.21
N TYR A 41 6.91 4.90 -5.68
CA TYR A 41 5.84 5.47 -6.49
C TYR A 41 6.12 6.92 -6.89
N ARG A 42 6.66 7.72 -5.97
CA ARG A 42 6.98 9.14 -6.21
C ARG A 42 7.92 9.71 -5.12
N PRO A 43 8.70 10.76 -5.42
CA PRO A 43 9.62 11.34 -4.46
C PRO A 43 8.96 12.22 -3.37
N GLN A 44 7.74 12.74 -3.59
CA GLN A 44 7.03 13.56 -2.58
C GLN A 44 6.10 12.70 -1.72
N ALA A 45 6.10 12.95 -0.41
CA ALA A 45 5.16 12.32 0.51
C ALA A 45 3.70 12.69 0.19
N PHE A 46 2.78 11.78 0.48
CA PHE A 46 1.35 12.05 0.37
C PHE A 46 0.86 12.93 1.51
N ALA A 47 0.03 13.93 1.19
CA ALA A 47 -0.54 14.85 2.19
C ALA A 47 -1.65 14.21 3.04
N SER A 48 -2.30 13.17 2.52
CA SER A 48 -3.33 12.40 3.22
C SER A 48 -3.52 11.03 2.56
N GLU A 49 -4.18 10.12 3.26
CA GLU A 49 -4.58 8.82 2.70
C GLU A 49 -5.47 8.97 1.45
N ALA A 50 -6.36 9.97 1.43
CA ALA A 50 -7.19 10.28 0.27
C ALA A 50 -6.34 10.66 -0.95
N LYS A 51 -5.29 11.46 -0.77
CA LYS A 51 -4.35 11.81 -1.85
C LYS A 51 -3.50 10.64 -2.31
N ARG A 52 -3.19 9.69 -1.41
CA ARG A 52 -2.56 8.42 -1.78
C ARG A 52 -3.50 7.59 -2.66
N MET A 53 -4.77 7.44 -2.27
CA MET A 53 -5.77 6.70 -3.06
C MET A 53 -5.97 7.30 -4.46
N GLU A 54 -6.19 8.61 -4.55
CA GLU A 54 -6.36 9.33 -5.82
C GLU A 54 -5.21 9.03 -6.80
N PHE A 55 -3.97 9.15 -6.33
CA PHE A 55 -2.78 8.84 -7.12
C PHE A 55 -2.72 7.37 -7.59
N LEU A 56 -3.07 6.42 -6.72
CA LEU A 56 -3.07 4.99 -7.07
C LEU A 56 -4.16 4.67 -8.09
N PHE A 57 -5.34 5.29 -8.02
CA PHE A 57 -6.39 5.15 -9.02
C PHE A 57 -5.97 5.72 -10.38
N GLU A 58 -5.32 6.88 -10.42
CA GLU A 58 -4.78 7.42 -11.67
C GLU A 58 -3.74 6.50 -12.32
N LEU A 59 -2.85 5.88 -11.51
CA LEU A 59 -1.89 4.90 -12.02
C LEU A 59 -2.59 3.66 -12.55
N TYR A 60 -3.58 3.16 -11.82
CA TYR A 60 -4.39 2.02 -12.25
C TYR A 60 -5.09 2.32 -13.58
N GLU A 61 -5.73 3.47 -13.74
CA GLU A 61 -6.37 3.88 -15.00
C GLU A 61 -5.37 3.92 -16.15
N LYS A 62 -4.16 4.48 -15.93
CA LYS A 62 -3.10 4.50 -16.94
C LYS A 62 -2.65 3.10 -17.35
N TYR A 63 -2.50 2.18 -16.40
CA TYR A 63 -2.06 0.80 -16.69
C TYR A 63 -3.16 -0.09 -17.26
N THR A 64 -4.43 0.26 -17.02
CA THR A 64 -5.58 -0.50 -17.53
C THR A 64 -6.25 0.12 -18.74
N ALA A 65 -5.82 1.33 -19.15
CA ALA A 65 -6.22 1.94 -20.41
C ALA A 65 -5.91 1.00 -21.57
N GLY A 66 -6.95 0.53 -22.26
CA GLY A 66 -6.82 -0.40 -23.39
C GLY A 66 -7.10 -1.86 -23.06
N LEU A 67 -6.98 -2.30 -21.79
CA LEU A 67 -7.23 -3.70 -21.42
C LEU A 67 -8.69 -4.13 -21.64
N PHE A 68 -9.62 -3.18 -21.58
CA PHE A 68 -11.06 -3.43 -21.75
C PHE A 68 -11.64 -2.81 -23.02
N VAL A 69 -10.82 -2.33 -23.95
CA VAL A 69 -11.31 -1.82 -25.24
C VAL A 69 -11.74 -3.00 -26.09
N LYS A 70 -13.06 -3.27 -26.13
CA LYS A 70 -13.64 -4.21 -27.08
C LYS A 70 -13.32 -3.76 -28.50
N GLU A 71 -12.76 -4.65 -29.32
CA GLU A 71 -12.63 -4.43 -30.75
C GLU A 71 -13.99 -4.01 -31.32
N LYS A 72 -14.05 -2.81 -31.92
CA LYS A 72 -15.19 -2.45 -32.75
C LYS A 72 -15.16 -3.35 -33.97
N LYS A 73 -15.96 -4.42 -33.99
CA LYS A 73 -16.30 -5.13 -35.22
C LYS A 73 -16.82 -4.08 -36.21
N GLY A 74 -16.02 -3.80 -37.23
CA GLY A 74 -16.42 -2.93 -38.33
C GLY A 74 -17.74 -3.43 -38.90
N LYS A 75 -18.73 -2.53 -39.00
CA LYS A 75 -19.93 -2.80 -39.78
C LYS A 75 -19.49 -2.83 -41.25
N SER A 76 -19.41 -4.03 -41.81
CA SER A 76 -19.42 -4.24 -43.25
C SER A 76 -20.84 -4.09 -43.78
#